data_AF-A0A847MCQ7-F1
#
_entry.id   AF-A0A847MCQ7-F1
#
_cell.length_a   1.000
_cell.length_b   1.000
_cell.length_c   1.000
_cell.angle_alpha   90.00
_cell.angle_beta   90.00
_cell.angle_gamma   90.00
#
_symmetry.space_group_name_H-M   'P 1'
#
loop_
_entity.id
_entity.type
_entity.pdbx_description
1 polymer ?
#
loop_
_entity_poly.entity_id
_entity_poly.type
_entity_poly.pdbx_seq_one_letter_code
_entity_poly.pdbx_strand_id
1 'polypeptide(L)'
;MKISLHAYAFGPHGGWVPTYLVEEAIKRTARLGYDGIELDAARPHVWPYDIDKEHRGAIKKLIKECNLEVPAISGYYFGFNFSSPL
;
A
#
# COMPACT_ATOMS: atom_id res chain seq x y z
N MET A 1 -7.52 18.28 10.17
CA MET A 1 -8.06 16.97 9.73
C MET A 1 -7.05 16.40 8.74
N LYS A 2 -6.68 15.12 8.84
CA LYS A 2 -5.75 14.47 7.90
C LYS A 2 -6.51 13.56 6.95
N ILE A 3 -6.12 13.53 5.69
CA ILE A 3 -6.75 12.72 4.63
C ILE A 3 -5.72 11.79 4.02
N SER A 4 -6.04 10.50 3.98
CA SER A 4 -5.18 9.46 3.38
C SER A 4 -5.84 8.81 2.18
N LEU A 5 -5.01 8.39 1.22
CA LEU A 5 -5.45 7.69 0.02
C LEU A 5 -5.29 6.18 0.18
N HIS A 6 -6.33 5.41 -0.15
CA HIS A 6 -6.24 3.96 -0.22
C HIS A 6 -5.50 3.52 -1.48
N ALA A 7 -4.40 2.75 -1.31
CA ALA A 7 -3.50 2.38 -2.40
C ALA A 7 -4.14 1.49 -3.49
N TYR A 8 -5.34 0.94 -3.24
CA TYR A 8 -6.20 0.33 -4.27
C TYR A 8 -6.36 1.19 -5.53
N ALA A 9 -6.38 2.52 -5.40
CA ALA A 9 -6.44 3.43 -6.54
C ALA A 9 -5.25 3.27 -7.54
N PHE A 10 -4.17 2.60 -7.10
CA PHE A 10 -2.97 2.30 -7.88
C PHE A 10 -2.69 0.80 -8.01
N GLY A 11 -3.53 -0.05 -7.40
CA GLY A 11 -3.35 -1.49 -7.32
C GLY A 11 -3.96 -2.24 -8.51
N PRO A 12 -3.79 -3.57 -8.57
CA PRO A 12 -4.30 -4.40 -9.69
C PRO A 12 -5.81 -4.62 -9.63
N HIS A 13 -6.44 -4.20 -8.53
CA HIS A 13 -7.83 -4.45 -8.24
C HIS A 13 -8.67 -3.36 -8.92
N GLY A 14 -9.04 -3.62 -10.17
CA GLY A 14 -9.73 -2.66 -11.03
C GLY A 14 -8.91 -2.36 -12.26
N GLY A 15 -9.05 -3.18 -13.30
CA GLY A 15 -8.30 -3.07 -14.58
C GLY A 15 -8.63 -1.84 -15.44
N TRP A 16 -9.02 -0.73 -14.81
CA TRP A 16 -9.42 0.51 -15.46
C TRP A 16 -8.27 1.53 -15.50
N VAL A 17 -7.22 1.31 -14.70
CA VAL A 17 -6.00 2.13 -14.66
C VAL A 17 -4.76 1.23 -14.63
N PRO A 18 -3.57 1.74 -15.03
CA PRO A 18 -2.32 1.00 -14.88
C PRO A 18 -2.05 0.64 -13.42
N THR A 19 -1.61 -0.59 -13.18
CA THR A 19 -1.10 -1.03 -11.87
C THR A 19 0.29 -0.44 -11.64
N TYR A 20 0.50 0.18 -10.48
CA TYR A 20 1.80 0.72 -10.07
C TYR A 20 2.44 -0.12 -8.97
N LEU A 21 3.76 -0.07 -8.87
CA LEU A 21 4.48 -0.60 -7.71
C LEU A 21 4.24 0.30 -6.48
N VAL A 22 4.44 -0.26 -5.28
CA VAL A 22 4.22 0.46 -4.02
C VAL A 22 5.01 1.77 -3.94
N GLU A 23 6.22 1.82 -4.46
CA GLU A 23 7.06 3.01 -4.44
C GLU A 23 6.47 4.15 -5.29
N GLU A 24 5.89 3.81 -6.44
CA GLU A 24 5.27 4.79 -7.32
C GLU A 24 3.92 5.24 -6.76
N ALA A 25 3.15 4.34 -6.14
CA ALA A 25 1.95 4.69 -5.39
C ALA A 25 2.26 5.71 -4.26
N ILE A 26 3.30 5.46 -3.46
CA ILE A 26 3.75 6.39 -2.38
C ILE A 26 4.10 7.77 -2.95
N LYS A 27 4.93 7.82 -4.01
CA LYS A 27 5.34 9.08 -4.64
C LYS A 27 4.15 9.84 -5.20
N ARG A 28 3.19 9.15 -5.81
CA ARG A 28 1.97 9.77 -6.37
C ARG A 28 1.06 10.31 -5.29
N THR A 29 0.81 9.55 -4.23
CA THR A 29 0.02 10.01 -3.09
C THR A 29 0.58 11.30 -2.50
N ALA A 30 1.91 11.39 -2.33
CA ALA A 30 2.57 12.61 -1.87
C ALA A 30 2.42 13.78 -2.86
N ARG A 31 2.61 13.53 -4.17
CA ARG A 31 2.42 14.55 -5.22
C ARG A 31 0.99 15.07 -5.32
N LEU A 32 0.00 14.26 -4.95
CA LEU A 32 -1.41 14.63 -4.91
C LEU A 32 -1.79 15.44 -3.65
N GLY A 33 -0.88 15.56 -2.67
CA GLY A 33 -1.08 16.38 -1.48
C GLY A 33 -1.87 15.70 -0.35
N TYR A 34 -1.96 14.37 -0.34
CA TYR A 34 -2.52 13.64 0.79
C TYR A 34 -1.56 13.64 1.98
N ASP A 35 -2.11 13.53 3.19
CA ASP A 35 -1.34 13.42 4.43
C ASP A 35 -0.81 12.01 4.67
N GLY A 36 -1.38 11.00 3.99
CA GLY A 36 -1.00 9.61 4.18
C GLY A 36 -1.47 8.67 3.08
N ILE A 37 -0.98 7.44 3.15
CA ILE A 37 -1.32 6.33 2.27
C ILE A 37 -1.70 5.12 3.11
N GLU A 38 -2.87 4.56 2.84
CA GLU A 38 -3.23 3.24 3.32
C GLU A 38 -2.68 2.20 2.35
N LEU A 39 -1.76 1.37 2.83
CA LEU A 39 -1.06 0.39 1.99
C LEU A 39 -1.91 -0.85 1.78
N ASP A 40 -1.78 -1.46 0.60
CA ASP A 40 -2.47 -2.72 0.27
C ASP A 40 -1.51 -3.89 0.45
N ALA A 41 -1.83 -4.82 1.35
CA ALA A 41 -1.11 -6.09 1.50
C ALA A 41 -1.61 -7.06 0.42
N ALA A 42 -1.31 -6.73 -0.83
CA ALA A 42 -1.55 -7.50 -2.04
C ALA A 42 -0.37 -7.30 -3.01
N ARG A 43 -0.28 -8.12 -4.07
CA ARG A 43 0.68 -7.88 -5.16
C ARG A 43 0.17 -6.76 -6.08
N PRO A 44 1.02 -5.85 -6.60
CA PRO A 44 2.47 -5.77 -6.45
C PRO A 44 2.91 -4.80 -5.32
N HIS A 45 2.08 -4.66 -4.27
CA HIS A 45 2.35 -3.81 -3.11
C HIS A 45 2.97 -4.61 -1.96
N VAL A 46 2.45 -4.46 -0.73
CA VAL A 46 3.13 -4.94 0.49
C VAL A 46 2.74 -6.35 0.91
N TRP A 47 2.63 -7.26 -0.07
CA TRP A 47 2.34 -8.67 0.21
C TRP A 47 3.42 -9.27 1.14
N PRO A 48 3.07 -9.80 2.33
CA PRO A 48 4.06 -10.19 3.33
C PRO A 48 5.07 -11.26 2.86
N TYR A 49 4.69 -12.10 1.89
CA TYR A 49 5.56 -13.14 1.36
C TYR A 49 6.51 -12.65 0.26
N ASP A 50 6.29 -11.46 -0.29
CA ASP A 50 7.13 -10.88 -1.34
C ASP A 50 8.09 -9.80 -0.81
N ILE A 51 7.91 -9.39 0.46
CA ILE A 51 8.71 -8.32 1.09
C ILE A 51 9.65 -8.89 2.13
N ASP A 52 10.95 -8.69 1.92
CA ASP A 52 11.98 -8.94 2.91
C ASP A 52 12.23 -7.74 3.84
N LYS A 53 13.20 -7.90 4.74
CA LYS A 53 13.57 -6.86 5.72
C LYS A 53 14.16 -5.62 5.05
N GLU A 54 14.92 -5.79 3.96
CA GLU A 54 15.59 -4.71 3.25
C GLU A 54 14.57 -3.86 2.49
N HIS A 55 13.70 -4.50 1.72
CA HIS A 55 12.63 -3.86 0.96
C HIS A 55 11.64 -3.14 1.89
N ARG A 56 11.27 -3.75 3.02
CA ARG A 56 10.49 -3.07 4.07
C ARG A 56 11.19 -1.80 4.58
N GLY A 57 12.50 -1.85 4.75
CA GLY A 57 13.32 -0.69 5.15
C GLY A 57 13.28 0.42 4.11
N ALA A 58 13.42 0.07 2.83
CA ALA A 58 13.34 1.01 1.71
C ALA A 58 11.96 1.69 1.62
N ILE A 59 10.88 0.93 1.76
CA ILE A 59 9.51 1.46 1.77
C ILE A 59 9.31 2.45 2.93
N LYS A 60 9.73 2.08 4.14
CA LYS A 60 9.65 2.97 5.32
C LYS A 60 10.43 4.27 5.12
N LYS A 61 11.62 4.18 4.53
CA LYS A 61 12.45 5.34 4.20
C LYS A 61 11.74 6.25 3.20
N LEU A 62 11.20 5.68 2.13
CA LEU A 62 10.48 6.44 1.10
C LEU A 62 9.24 7.16 1.65
N ILE A 63 8.45 6.48 2.50
CA ILE A 63 7.27 7.08 3.15
C ILE A 63 7.69 8.31 3.99
N LYS A 64 8.78 8.19 4.74
CA LYS A 64 9.34 9.30 5.53
C LYS A 64 9.84 10.45 4.65
N GLU A 65 10.53 10.14 3.55
CA GLU A 65 10.99 11.13 2.57
C GLU A 65 9.82 11.87 1.90
N CYS A 66 8.71 11.18 1.68
CA CYS A 66 7.48 11.73 1.12
C CYS A 66 6.60 12.45 2.17
N ASN A 67 7.00 12.49 3.45
CA ASN A 67 6.22 13.08 4.54
C ASN A 67 4.78 12.54 4.62
N LEU A 68 4.60 11.24 4.37
CA LEU A 68 3.31 10.57 4.45
C LEU A 68 3.16 9.77 5.75
N GLU A 69 1.94 9.71 6.26
CA GLU A 69 1.53 8.76 7.29
C GLU A 69 1.05 7.43 6.69
N VAL A 70 1.12 6.36 7.48
CA VAL A 70 0.52 5.06 7.14
C VAL A 70 -0.51 4.73 8.22
N PRO A 71 -1.77 5.17 8.07
CA PRO A 71 -2.78 4.96 9.10
C PRO A 71 -3.25 3.51 9.17
N ALA A 72 -3.15 2.77 8.06
CA ALA A 72 -3.61 1.40 7.97
C ALA A 72 -2.84 0.62 6.89
N ILE A 73 -2.88 -0.70 7.02
CA ILE A 73 -2.51 -1.66 5.97
C ILE A 73 -3.73 -2.55 5.78
N SER A 74 -4.32 -2.49 4.59
CA SER A 74 -5.47 -3.31 4.23
C SER A 74 -5.03 -4.68 3.77
N GLY A 75 -5.55 -5.72 4.43
CA GLY A 75 -5.26 -7.12 4.12
C GLY A 75 -6.02 -7.61 2.90
N TYR A 76 -5.36 -8.34 2.01
CA TYR A 76 -6.04 -9.04 0.94
C TYR A 76 -6.81 -10.25 1.48
N TYR A 77 -8.13 -10.27 1.31
CA TYR A 77 -9.03 -11.27 1.89
C TYR A 77 -9.45 -12.37 0.91
N PHE A 78 -9.19 -12.23 -0.39
CA PHE A 78 -9.51 -13.31 -1.34
C PHE A 78 -8.61 -14.51 -1.07
N GLY A 79 -9.25 -15.65 -0.76
CA GLY A 79 -8.56 -16.88 -0.39
C GLY A 79 -8.23 -17.01 1.10
N PHE A 80 -8.55 -16.01 1.93
CA PHE A 80 -8.34 -16.05 3.38
C PHE A 80 -9.68 -15.88 4.11
N ASN A 81 -10.18 -16.96 4.71
CA ASN A 81 -11.36 -16.93 5.56
C ASN A 81 -10.94 -16.79 7.03
N PHE A 82 -10.99 -15.57 7.57
CA PHE A 82 -10.66 -15.29 8.97
C PHE A 82 -11.59 -15.98 9.98
N SER A 83 -12.76 -16.43 9.53
CA SER A 83 -13.72 -17.19 10.34
C SER A 83 -13.60 -18.69 10.12
N SER A 84 -12.59 -19.16 9.37
CA SER A 84 -12.32 -20.58 9.24
C SER A 84 -11.95 -21.15 10.61
N PRO A 85 -12.48 -22.32 11.00
CA PRO A 85 -12.13 -22.96 12.27
C PRO A 85 -10.76 -23.67 12.24
N LEU A 86 -10.00 -23.53 11.14
CA LEU A 86 -8.66 -24.08 10.94
C LEU A 86 -7.59 -23.24 11.65
#